data_AF-A0A971CC07-F1
#
_entry.id   AF-A0A971CC07-F1
#
_cell.length_a   1.000
_cell.length_b   1.000
_cell.length_c   1.000
_cell.angle_alpha   90.00
_cell.angle_beta   90.00
_cell.angle_gamma   90.00
#
_symmetry.space_group_name_H-M   'P 1'
#
loop_
_entity.id
_entity.type
_entity.pdbx_description
1 polymer ?
#
loop_
_entity_poly.entity_id
_entity_poly.type
_entity_poly.pdbx_seq_one_letter_code
_entity_poly.pdbx_strand_id
1 'polypeptide(L)'
;MDIQEFVKNVLVDIDKAVDGARKETHRDISFSDTKDQRTVEFDIAVAVEERDSASGKAGIRVLQLIEGGGDISKENKNSTVSRIKFGVHIDAMTKEEEAVHNARIQSQFSKKNGNEYM
;
A
#
# COMPACT_ATOMS: atom_id res chain seq x y z
N MET A 1 -16.89 -6.75 16.73
CA MET A 1 -16.54 -5.84 15.64
C MET A 1 -17.39 -6.22 14.45
N ASP A 2 -18.14 -5.27 13.90
CA ASP A 2 -18.86 -5.51 12.64
C ASP A 2 -17.90 -5.39 11.44
N ILE A 3 -18.39 -5.74 10.26
CA ILE A 3 -17.59 -5.68 9.02
C ILE A 3 -17.14 -4.24 8.70
N GLN A 4 -17.93 -3.24 9.05
CA GLN A 4 -17.64 -1.84 8.73
C GLN A 4 -16.47 -1.32 9.57
N GLU A 5 -16.49 -1.60 10.88
CA GLU A 5 -15.43 -1.28 11.81
C GLU A 5 -14.14 -2.04 11.47
N PHE A 6 -14.26 -3.31 11.06
CA PHE A 6 -13.12 -4.09 10.58
C PHE A 6 -12.45 -3.46 9.36
N VAL A 7 -13.22 -3.21 8.29
CA VAL A 7 -12.70 -2.65 7.04
C VAL A 7 -12.06 -1.28 7.29
N LYS A 8 -12.70 -0.44 8.12
CA LYS A 8 -12.15 0.86 8.51
C LYS A 8 -10.76 0.72 9.17
N ASN A 9 -10.63 -0.20 10.13
CA ASN A 9 -9.35 -0.38 10.84
C ASN A 9 -8.25 -0.86 9.90
N VAL A 10 -8.56 -1.80 8.99
CA VAL A 10 -7.58 -2.25 7.99
C VAL A 10 -7.12 -1.12 7.09
N LEU A 11 -8.04 -0.29 6.57
CA LEU A 11 -7.68 0.84 5.72
C LEU A 11 -6.80 1.85 6.45
N VAL A 12 -7.10 2.15 7.72
CA VAL A 12 -6.30 3.03 8.56
C VAL A 12 -4.90 2.46 8.80
N ASP A 13 -4.78 1.16 9.02
CA ASP A 13 -3.48 0.53 9.26
C ASP A 13 -2.62 0.50 7.99
N ILE A 14 -3.22 0.26 6.82
CA ILE A 14 -2.52 0.34 5.53
C ILE A 14 -2.07 1.77 5.24
N ASP A 15 -2.93 2.77 5.46
CA ASP A 15 -2.58 4.18 5.27
C ASP A 15 -1.38 4.61 6.14
N LYS A 16 -1.39 4.22 7.44
CA LYS A 16 -0.26 4.46 8.34
C LYS A 16 1.02 3.76 7.87
N ALA A 17 0.91 2.54 7.36
CA ALA A 17 2.06 1.80 6.84
C ALA A 17 2.65 2.49 5.60
N VAL A 18 1.79 2.98 4.69
CA VAL A 18 2.20 3.77 3.52
C VAL A 18 2.89 5.07 3.95
N ASP A 19 2.33 5.81 4.90
CA ASP A 19 2.94 7.04 5.41
C ASP A 19 4.26 6.78 6.14
N GLY A 20 4.36 5.68 6.89
CA GLY A 20 5.60 5.22 7.50
C GLY A 20 6.69 4.95 6.46
N ALA A 21 6.36 4.16 5.44
CA ALA A 21 7.29 3.85 4.34
C ALA A 21 7.70 5.12 3.56
N ARG A 22 6.77 6.06 3.34
CA ARG A 22 7.06 7.35 2.69
C ARG A 22 8.11 8.16 3.46
N LYS A 23 8.03 8.14 4.79
CA LYS A 23 8.98 8.83 5.67
C LYS A 23 10.35 8.14 5.70
N GLU A 24 10.37 6.81 5.78
CA GLU A 24 11.62 6.02 5.87
C GLU A 24 12.41 6.00 4.55
N THR A 25 11.72 5.95 3.42
CA THR A 25 12.37 5.83 2.11
C THR A 25 12.74 7.18 1.50
N HIS A 26 12.24 8.28 2.06
CA HIS A 26 12.32 9.62 1.48
C HIS A 26 11.73 9.74 0.07
N ARG A 27 10.94 8.75 -0.37
CA ARG A 27 10.23 8.75 -1.66
C ARG A 27 8.78 9.17 -1.45
N ASP A 28 8.14 9.64 -2.51
CA ASP A 28 6.69 9.71 -2.49
C ASP A 28 6.09 8.32 -2.69
N ILE A 29 5.14 7.99 -1.82
CA ILE A 29 4.42 6.72 -1.82
C ILE A 29 2.96 7.06 -1.56
N SER A 30 2.07 6.57 -2.41
CA SER A 30 0.63 6.85 -2.32
C SER A 30 -0.21 5.70 -2.86
N PHE A 31 -1.48 5.64 -2.47
CA PHE A 31 -2.42 4.73 -3.09
C PHE A 31 -2.62 5.08 -4.56
N SER A 32 -2.71 4.05 -5.41
CA SER A 32 -2.99 4.22 -6.83
C SER A 32 -4.13 3.30 -7.26
N ASP A 33 -5.03 3.87 -8.06
CA ASP A 33 -6.06 3.17 -8.81
C ASP A 33 -5.61 2.82 -10.24
N THR A 34 -4.41 3.29 -10.63
CA THR A 34 -3.81 3.03 -11.94
C THR A 34 -2.67 2.01 -11.82
N LYS A 35 -2.66 1.05 -12.74
CA LYS A 35 -1.60 0.05 -12.84
C LYS A 35 -0.52 0.53 -13.80
N ASP A 36 0.65 0.85 -13.28
CA ASP A 36 1.85 1.09 -14.07
C ASP A 36 3.02 0.19 -13.59
N GLN A 37 4.22 0.40 -14.12
CA GLN A 37 5.40 -0.41 -13.75
C GLN A 37 5.88 -0.21 -12.30
N ARG A 38 5.36 0.78 -11.58
CA ARG A 38 5.72 1.14 -10.21
C ARG A 38 4.59 0.94 -9.21
N THR A 39 3.39 0.63 -9.69
CA THR A 39 2.28 0.18 -8.85
C THR A 39 2.54 -1.25 -8.37
N VAL A 40 2.64 -1.43 -7.06
CA VAL A 40 2.62 -2.74 -6.42
C VAL A 40 1.19 -3.07 -6.01
N GLU A 41 0.67 -4.21 -6.46
CA GLU A 41 -0.68 -4.68 -6.14
C GLU A 41 -0.65 -5.62 -4.92
N PHE A 42 -1.57 -5.40 -3.99
CA PHE A 42 -1.74 -6.24 -2.80
C PHE A 42 -3.12 -6.90 -2.84
N ASP A 43 -3.18 -8.23 -2.63
CA ASP A 43 -4.41 -8.99 -2.41
C ASP A 43 -4.36 -9.63 -1.01
N ILE A 44 -5.09 -9.03 -0.07
CA ILE A 44 -5.13 -9.48 1.32
C ILE A 44 -6.39 -10.29 1.54
N ALA A 45 -6.23 -11.58 1.89
CA ALA A 45 -7.33 -12.38 2.40
C ALA A 45 -7.42 -12.24 3.92
N VAL A 46 -8.59 -11.83 4.40
CA VAL A 46 -8.91 -11.76 5.81
C VAL A 46 -9.86 -12.90 6.13
N ALA A 47 -9.45 -13.77 7.06
CA ALA A 47 -10.30 -14.80 7.61
C ALA A 47 -10.74 -14.41 9.03
N VAL A 48 -12.06 -14.40 9.25
CA VAL A 48 -12.61 -14.36 10.61
C VAL A 48 -12.86 -15.80 11.04
N GLU A 49 -12.13 -16.25 12.08
CA GLU A 49 -12.43 -17.52 12.75
C GLU A 49 -13.42 -17.28 13.88
N GLU A 50 -14.66 -17.73 13.73
CA GLU A 50 -15.58 -17.91 14.86
C GLU A 50 -15.22 -19.22 15.58
N ARG A 51 -14.92 -19.17 16.87
CA ARG A 51 -14.70 -20.37 17.70
C ARG A 51 -15.90 -20.58 18.61
N ASP A 52 -16.63 -21.68 18.38
CA ASP A 52 -17.65 -22.24 19.29
C ASP A 52 -17.04 -22.91 20.53
N SER A 53 -16.03 -22.30 21.15
CA SER A 53 -15.51 -22.76 22.44
C SER A 53 -16.05 -21.85 23.54
N ALA A 54 -16.67 -22.46 24.56
CA ALA A 54 -17.26 -21.84 25.75
C ALA A 54 -16.32 -20.97 26.62
N SER A 55 -15.13 -20.62 26.12
CA SER A 55 -14.21 -19.65 26.70
C SER A 55 -13.84 -18.62 25.63
N GLY A 56 -14.41 -17.43 25.77
CA GLY A 56 -14.38 -16.38 24.76
C GLY A 56 -12.97 -15.90 24.40
N LYS A 57 -12.75 -15.78 23.09
CA LYS A 57 -12.14 -14.65 22.38
C LYS A 57 -12.09 -15.02 20.89
N ALA A 58 -13.02 -14.52 20.09
CA ALA A 58 -12.92 -14.55 18.65
C ALA A 58 -11.69 -13.72 18.24
N GLY A 59 -10.67 -14.38 17.69
CA GLY A 59 -9.40 -13.76 17.30
C GLY A 59 -9.37 -13.60 15.79
N ILE A 60 -9.13 -12.37 15.32
CA ILE A 60 -8.95 -12.10 13.90
C ILE A 60 -7.55 -12.56 13.50
N ARG A 61 -7.46 -13.41 12.48
CA ARG A 61 -6.19 -13.86 11.92
C ARG A 61 -6.04 -13.27 10.53
N VAL A 62 -5.03 -12.41 10.36
CA VAL A 62 -4.62 -11.91 9.04
C VAL A 62 -3.78 -13.01 8.39
N LEU A 63 -4.30 -13.64 7.34
CA LEU A 63 -3.54 -14.56 6.52
C LEU A 63 -2.80 -13.73 5.48
N GLN A 64 -1.50 -13.53 5.67
CA GLN A 64 -0.66 -12.94 4.62
C GLN A 64 -0.58 -13.94 3.46
N LEU A 65 -1.31 -13.68 2.37
CA LEU A 65 -1.08 -14.36 1.10
C LEU A 65 0.16 -13.74 0.47
N ILE A 66 1.29 -14.41 0.63
CA ILE A 66 2.45 -14.22 -0.24
C ILE A 66 2.13 -14.97 -1.53
N GLU A 67 2.24 -14.31 -2.68
CA GLU A 67 2.10 -14.93 -4.00
C GLU A 67 3.04 -16.13 -4.12
N GLY A 68 2.49 -17.34 -3.97
CA GLY A 68 3.31 -18.52 -3.85
C GLY A 68 2.52 -19.80 -3.71
N GLY A 69 1.53 -20.03 -4.59
CA GLY A 69 1.06 -21.35 -5.03
C GLY A 69 0.75 -22.44 -3.99
N GLY A 70 0.54 -22.10 -2.72
CA GLY A 70 0.32 -23.05 -1.65
C GLY A 70 -1.17 -23.36 -1.52
N ASP A 71 -1.52 -24.63 -1.72
CA ASP A 71 -2.84 -25.19 -1.41
C ASP A 71 -3.19 -24.86 0.05
N ILE A 72 -4.05 -23.87 0.26
CA ILE A 72 -4.66 -23.61 1.57
C ILE A 72 -5.62 -24.77 1.80
N SER A 73 -5.19 -25.69 2.65
CA SER A 73 -5.95 -26.88 3.04
C SER A 73 -7.35 -26.47 3.48
N LYS A 74 -8.35 -27.11 2.85
CA LYS A 74 -9.78 -26.97 3.15
C LYS A 74 -10.09 -27.52 4.54
N GLU A 75 -9.77 -26.78 5.60
CA GLU A 75 -10.45 -26.97 6.88
C GLU A 75 -11.79 -26.23 6.82
N ASN A 76 -12.87 -27.01 6.70
CA ASN A 76 -14.26 -26.55 6.84
C ASN A 76 -14.48 -25.99 8.26
N LYS A 77 -14.13 -24.73 8.47
CA LYS A 77 -14.67 -23.87 9.53
C LYS A 77 -15.51 -22.81 8.85
N ASN A 78 -16.62 -22.38 9.46
CA ASN A 78 -17.44 -21.26 8.97
C ASN A 78 -16.59 -19.97 9.05
N SER A 79 -15.69 -19.79 8.08
CA SER A 79 -14.85 -18.61 7.95
C SER A 79 -15.38 -17.79 6.79
N THR A 80 -15.90 -16.60 7.10
CA THR A 80 -16.14 -15.59 6.06
C THR A 80 -14.77 -15.04 5.65
N VAL A 81 -14.38 -15.31 4.41
CA VAL A 81 -13.15 -14.75 3.81
C VAL A 81 -13.53 -13.44 3.11
N SER A 82 -13.01 -12.33 3.61
CA SER A 82 -13.08 -11.03 2.92
C SER A 82 -11.77 -10.78 2.19
N ARG A 83 -11.81 -10.25 0.96
CA ARG A 83 -10.61 -9.89 0.21
C ARG A 83 -10.54 -8.38 -0.01
N ILE A 84 -9.36 -7.81 0.19
CA ILE A 84 -9.10 -6.38 -0.06
C ILE A 84 -7.99 -6.30 -1.10
N LYS A 85 -8.26 -5.55 -2.18
CA LYS A 85 -7.31 -5.30 -3.26
C LYS A 85 -7.00 -3.82 -3.34
N PHE A 86 -5.73 -3.46 -3.36
CA PHE A 86 -5.29 -2.07 -3.53
C PHE A 86 -3.92 -2.01 -4.20
N GLY A 87 -3.63 -0.89 -4.86
CA GLY A 87 -2.33 -0.57 -5.44
C GLY A 87 -1.63 0.52 -4.63
N VAL A 88 -0.29 0.44 -4.55
CA VAL A 88 0.57 1.50 -4.02
C VAL A 88 1.56 1.91 -5.11
N HIS A 89 1.57 3.19 -5.46
CA HIS A 89 2.58 3.79 -6.33
C HIS A 89 3.80 4.23 -5.52
N ILE A 90 4.99 4.04 -6.08
CA ILE A 90 6.27 4.44 -5.48
C ILE A 90 7.07 5.25 -6.50
N ASP A 91 7.44 6.47 -6.13
CA ASP A 91 8.22 7.34 -7.00
C ASP A 91 9.65 6.82 -7.22
N ALA A 92 10.17 7.04 -8.44
CA ALA A 92 11.53 6.60 -8.79
C ALA A 92 12.65 7.46 -8.22
N MET A 93 12.36 8.67 -7.77
CA MET A 93 13.35 9.55 -7.12
C MET A 93 12.97 9.76 -5.66
N THR A 94 13.97 9.96 -4.81
CA THR A 94 13.72 10.57 -3.51
C THR A 94 13.33 12.03 -3.67
N LYS A 95 12.74 12.62 -2.64
CA LYS A 95 12.37 14.04 -2.62
C LYS A 95 13.58 14.96 -2.85
N GLU A 96 14.75 14.57 -2.35
CA GLU A 96 16.00 15.31 -2.54
C GLU A 96 16.51 15.21 -3.98
N GLU A 97 16.48 14.00 -4.55
CA GLU A 97 16.86 13.77 -5.95
C GLU A 97 15.93 14.53 -6.90
N GLU A 98 14.63 14.52 -6.63
CA GLU A 98 13.63 15.28 -7.37
C GLU A 98 13.88 16.79 -7.27
N ALA A 99 14.16 17.31 -6.08
CA ALA A 99 14.47 18.72 -5.88
C ALA A 99 15.72 19.16 -6.67
N VAL A 100 16.78 18.35 -6.63
CA VAL A 100 18.02 18.60 -7.39
C VAL A 100 17.76 18.54 -8.90
N HIS A 101 16.98 17.54 -9.35
CA HIS A 101 16.62 17.39 -10.75
C HIS A 101 15.81 18.59 -11.26
N ASN A 102 14.79 19.01 -10.52
CA ASN A 102 13.94 20.15 -10.85
C ASN A 102 14.73 21.46 -10.88
N ALA A 103 15.61 21.69 -9.90
CA ALA A 103 16.48 22.86 -9.88
C ALA A 103 17.44 22.90 -11.08
N ARG A 104 18.01 21.75 -11.45
CA ARG A 104 18.87 21.64 -12.65
C ARG A 104 18.09 22.00 -13.91
N ILE A 105 16.91 21.42 -14.11
CA ILE A 105 16.08 21.70 -15.28
C ILE A 105 15.71 23.19 -15.34
N GLN A 106 15.26 23.78 -14.23
CA GLN A 106 14.92 25.19 -14.17
C GLN A 106 16.10 26.10 -14.52
N SER A 107 17.30 25.79 -14.01
CA SER A 107 18.51 26.57 -14.33
C SER A 107 18.89 26.53 -15.82
N GLN A 108 18.63 25.41 -16.50
CA GLN A 108 18.90 25.25 -17.92
C GLN A 108 17.93 26.06 -18.77
N PHE A 109 16.65 26.07 -18.42
CA PHE A 109 15.64 26.90 -19.09
C PHE A 109 15.92 28.40 -18.94
N SER A 110 16.28 28.86 -17.74
CA SER A 110 16.61 30.27 -17.51
C SER A 110 17.82 30.74 -18.32
N LYS A 111 18.86 29.90 -18.48
CA LYS A 111 20.02 30.21 -19.32
C LYS A 111 19.69 30.25 -20.80
N LYS A 112 18.83 29.35 -21.27
CA LYS A 112 18.42 29.30 -22.68
C LYS A 112 17.62 30.54 -23.07
N ASN A 113 16.69 30.97 -22.21
CA ASN A 113 15.88 32.15 -22.45
C ASN A 113 16.68 33.46 -22.28
N GLY A 114 17.65 33.50 -21.36
CA GLY A 114 18.52 34.67 -21.17
C GLY A 114 19.43 34.98 -22.37
N ASN A 115 19.77 33.97 -23.17
CA ASN A 115 20.56 34.14 -24.41
C ASN A 115 19.72 34.52 -25.64
N GLU A 116 18.38 34.48 -25.56
CA GLU A 116 17.50 34.94 -26.66
C GLU A 116 17.20 36.45 -26.61
N TYR A 117 17.56 37.14 -25.52
CA TYR A 117 17.33 38.58 -25.33
C TYR A 117 18.62 39.43 -25.24
N MET A 118 19.77 38.87 -25.64
CA MET A 118 21.02 39.62 -25.89
C MET A 118 21.45 39.47 -27.34
#